data_AF-A0A1M6QGA9-F1
#
_entry.id   AF-A0A1M6QGA9-F1
#
_cell.length_a   1.000
_cell.length_b   1.000
_cell.length_c   1.000
_cell.angle_alpha   90.00
_cell.angle_beta   90.00
_cell.angle_gamma   90.00
#
_symmetry.space_group_name_H-M   'P 1'
#
loop_
_entity.id
_entity.type
_entity.pdbx_description
1 polymer ?
#
loop_
_entity_poly.entity_id
_entity_poly.type
_entity_poly.pdbx_seq_one_letter_code
_entity_poly.pdbx_strand_id
1 'polypeptide(L)'
;MNQRDAFIERLKDSLAEWNAEIEALAARARQAGEQTRERHQEDIDRLKARRDEALRRLDELQASSEEAWDDMRLGADEAWEHLRDAWKKASSRFK
;
A
#
# COMPACT_ATOMS: atom_id res chain seq x y z
N MET A 1 -14.64 -5.52 -19.02
CA MET A 1 -13.92 -4.69 -18.06
C MET A 1 -13.50 -3.42 -18.78
N ASN A 2 -13.91 -2.25 -18.28
CA ASN A 2 -13.49 -0.98 -18.88
C ASN A 2 -12.09 -0.59 -18.33
N GLN A 3 -11.49 0.50 -18.86
CA GLN A 3 -10.16 0.94 -18.42
C GLN A 3 -10.13 1.36 -16.94
N ARG A 4 -11.24 1.93 -16.44
CA ARG A 4 -11.40 2.35 -15.05
C ARG A 4 -11.38 1.15 -14.10
N ASP A 5 -12.18 0.13 -14.39
CA ASP A 5 -12.23 -1.11 -13.62
C ASP A 5 -10.85 -1.77 -13.59
N ALA A 6 -10.18 -1.88 -14.75
CA ALA A 6 -8.86 -2.49 -14.85
C ALA A 6 -7.81 -1.75 -14.01
N PHE A 7 -7.87 -0.42 -13.99
CA PHE A 7 -7.00 0.40 -13.16
C PHE A 7 -7.28 0.17 -11.66
N ILE A 8 -8.54 0.22 -11.25
CA ILE A 8 -8.97 -0.01 -9.86
C ILE A 8 -8.53 -1.40 -9.37
N GLU A 9 -8.75 -2.45 -10.15
CA GLU A 9 -8.37 -3.81 -9.76
C GLU A 9 -6.85 -3.94 -9.61
N ARG A 10 -6.04 -3.34 -10.51
CA ARG A 10 -4.57 -3.31 -10.35
C ARG A 10 -4.15 -2.66 -9.02
N LEU A 11 -4.82 -1.58 -8.61
CA LEU A 11 -4.53 -0.93 -7.33
C LEU A 11 -4.94 -1.80 -6.14
N LYS A 12 -6.09 -2.47 -6.22
CA LYS A 12 -6.53 -3.43 -5.20
C LYS A 12 -5.57 -4.61 -5.05
N ASP A 13 -5.10 -5.17 -6.16
CA ASP A 13 -4.13 -6.26 -6.16
C ASP A 13 -2.82 -5.84 -5.48
N SER A 14 -2.35 -4.63 -5.77
CA SER A 14 -1.17 -4.06 -5.11
C SER A 14 -1.38 -3.89 -3.60
N LEU A 15 -2.56 -3.41 -3.17
CA LEU A 15 -2.91 -3.29 -1.76
C LEU A 15 -2.98 -4.65 -1.05
N ALA A 16 -3.50 -5.66 -1.72
CA ALA A 16 -3.58 -7.02 -1.20
C ALA A 16 -2.18 -7.61 -1.01
N GLU A 17 -1.29 -7.43 -1.98
CA GLU A 17 0.13 -7.81 -1.90
C GLU A 17 0.81 -7.13 -0.70
N TRP A 18 0.66 -5.82 -0.57
CA TRP A 18 1.21 -5.04 0.53
C TRP A 18 0.67 -5.50 1.89
N ASN A 19 -0.63 -5.80 1.99
CA ASN A 19 -1.20 -6.30 3.22
C ASN A 19 -0.60 -7.67 3.61
N ALA A 20 -0.47 -8.59 2.65
CA ALA A 20 0.13 -9.89 2.88
C ALA A 20 1.62 -9.77 3.31
N GLU A 21 2.37 -8.84 2.70
CA GLU A 21 3.75 -8.57 3.10
C GLU A 21 3.85 -8.01 4.53
N ILE A 22 3.01 -7.05 4.92
CA ILE A 22 2.96 -6.54 6.31
C ILE A 22 2.71 -7.68 7.29
N GLU A 23 1.74 -8.54 7.00
CA GLU A 23 1.39 -9.67 7.86
C GLU A 23 2.56 -10.65 8.00
N ALA A 24 3.26 -10.94 6.91
CA ALA A 24 4.45 -11.78 6.92
C ALA A 24 5.59 -11.16 7.74
N LEU A 25 5.85 -9.85 7.58
CA LEU A 25 6.86 -9.13 8.36
C LEU A 25 6.52 -9.11 9.85
N ALA A 26 5.26 -8.84 10.18
CA ALA A 26 4.78 -8.86 11.56
C ALA A 26 4.87 -10.25 12.19
N ALA A 27 4.55 -11.31 11.43
CA ALA A 27 4.70 -12.69 11.90
C ALA A 27 6.17 -13.05 12.16
N ARG A 28 7.08 -12.71 11.24
CA ARG A 28 8.52 -12.92 11.41
C ARG A 28 9.08 -12.17 12.62
N ALA A 29 8.68 -10.91 12.81
CA ALA A 29 9.10 -10.11 13.95
C ALA A 29 8.62 -10.71 15.28
N ARG A 30 7.38 -11.24 15.33
CA ARG A 30 6.87 -11.97 16.50
C ARG A 30 7.63 -13.27 16.77
N GLN A 31 7.96 -14.04 15.73
CA GLN A 31 8.71 -15.30 15.86
C GLN A 31 10.15 -15.08 16.33
N ALA A 32 10.77 -13.96 15.97
CA ALA A 32 12.14 -13.61 16.35
C ALA A 32 12.27 -13.06 17.80
N GLY A 33 11.18 -13.00 18.56
CA GLY A 33 11.16 -12.58 19.97
C GLY A 33 10.83 -11.10 20.19
N GLU A 34 10.60 -10.73 21.46
CA GLU A 34 10.10 -9.40 21.85
C GLU A 34 11.03 -8.25 21.44
N GLN A 35 12.35 -8.41 21.59
CA GLN A 35 13.31 -7.37 21.19
C GLN A 35 13.28 -7.07 19.68
N THR A 36 13.15 -8.11 18.85
CA THR A 36 13.05 -7.94 17.39
C THR A 36 11.71 -7.32 17.01
N ARG A 37 10.64 -7.73 17.70
CA ARG A 37 9.31 -7.14 17.54
C ARG A 37 9.33 -5.65 17.84
N GLU A 38 9.89 -5.22 18.97
CA GLU A 38 9.99 -3.80 19.34
C GLU A 38 10.78 -3.00 18.31
N ARG A 39 11.95 -3.52 17.88
CA ARG A 39 12.80 -2.86 16.87
C ARG A 39 12.08 -2.61 15.56
N HIS A 40 11.22 -3.55 15.15
CA HIS A 40 10.56 -3.53 13.86
C HIS A 40 9.12 -3.01 13.91
N GLN A 41 8.59 -2.75 15.10
CA GLN A 41 7.21 -2.30 15.30
C GLN A 41 6.97 -0.96 14.60
N GLU A 42 7.90 -0.01 14.73
CA GLU A 42 7.79 1.30 14.08
C GLU A 42 7.77 1.18 12.54
N ASP A 43 8.62 0.33 11.96
CA ASP A 43 8.65 0.13 10.52
C ASP A 43 7.38 -0.59 10.03
N ILE A 44 6.84 -1.56 10.79
CA ILE A 44 5.54 -2.20 10.49
C ILE A 44 4.40 -1.18 10.53
N ASP A 45 4.37 -0.30 11.54
CA ASP A 45 3.32 0.69 11.68
C ASP A 45 3.40 1.77 10.60
N ARG A 46 4.61 2.14 10.17
CA ARG A 46 4.82 3.00 8.99
C ARG A 46 4.29 2.33 7.72
N LEU A 47 4.56 1.04 7.51
CA LEU A 47 4.03 0.30 6.35
C LEU A 47 2.49 0.27 6.38
N LYS A 48 1.87 0.00 7.53
CA LYS A 48 0.40 0.02 7.69
C LYS A 48 -0.18 1.39 7.36
N ALA A 49 0.41 2.46 7.89
CA ALA A 49 -0.06 3.82 7.62
C ALA A 49 0.00 4.16 6.12
N ARG A 50 1.02 3.68 5.40
CA ARG A 50 1.13 3.84 3.94
C ARG A 50 0.08 3.04 3.18
N ARG A 51 -0.17 1.80 3.59
CA ARG A 51 -1.26 0.97 3.04
C ARG A 51 -2.63 1.60 3.28
N ASP A 52 -2.85 2.20 4.45
CA ASP A 52 -4.10 2.90 4.78
C ASP A 52 -4.26 4.22 4.00
N GLU A 53 -3.16 4.93 3.73
CA GLU A 53 -3.15 6.09 2.82
C GLU A 53 -3.52 5.68 1.39
N ALA A 54 -2.92 4.59 0.89
CA ALA A 54 -3.21 4.04 -0.43
C ALA A 54 -4.68 3.60 -0.57
N LEU A 55 -5.23 2.94 0.46
CA LEU A 55 -6.64 2.55 0.51
C LEU A 55 -7.56 3.76 0.38
N ARG A 56 -7.32 4.84 1.15
CA ARG A 56 -8.12 6.07 1.06
C ARG A 56 -8.09 6.70 -0.33
N ARG A 57 -6.90 6.75 -0.96
CA ARG A 57 -6.78 7.26 -2.34
C ARG A 57 -7.53 6.40 -3.34
N LEU A 58 -7.54 5.08 -3.16
CA LEU A 58 -8.32 4.18 -3.98
C LEU A 58 -9.82 4.45 -3.81
N ASP A 59 -10.30 4.61 -2.58
CA ASP A 59 -11.71 4.92 -2.30
C ASP A 59 -12.13 6.25 -2.95
N GLU A 60 -11.30 7.29 -2.84
CA GLU A 60 -11.52 8.58 -3.50
C GLU A 60 -11.59 8.45 -5.02
N LEU A 61 -10.68 7.68 -5.62
CA LEU A 61 -10.67 7.41 -7.05
C LEU A 61 -11.91 6.61 -7.48
N GLN A 62 -12.33 5.61 -6.70
CA GLN A 62 -13.54 4.83 -6.97
C GLN A 62 -14.80 5.67 -6.88
N ALA A 63 -14.84 6.68 -6.00
CA ALA A 63 -15.96 7.60 -5.84
C ALA A 63 -16.03 8.71 -6.91
N SER A 64 -14.99 8.88 -7.72
CA SER A 64 -14.92 9.94 -8.74
C SER A 64 -15.96 9.78 -9.84
N SER A 65 -16.47 10.91 -10.36
CA SER A 65 -17.34 10.93 -11.53
C SER A 65 -16.56 10.54 -12.78
N GLU A 66 -17.27 10.17 -13.86
CA GLU A 66 -16.61 9.90 -15.15
C GLU A 66 -15.85 11.12 -15.68
N GLU A 67 -16.37 12.33 -15.46
CA GLU A 67 -15.76 13.59 -15.89
C GLU A 67 -14.45 13.89 -15.15
N ALA A 68 -14.33 13.52 -13.87
CA ALA A 68 -13.13 13.74 -13.06
C ALA A 68 -12.13 12.57 -13.13
N TRP A 69 -12.53 11.45 -13.75
CA TRP A 69 -11.79 10.20 -13.71
C TRP A 69 -10.36 10.33 -14.26
N ASP A 70 -10.20 10.97 -15.43
CA ASP A 70 -8.91 11.03 -16.10
C ASP A 70 -7.86 11.83 -15.31
N ASP A 71 -8.25 12.98 -14.76
CA ASP A 71 -7.39 13.81 -13.92
C ASP A 71 -7.06 13.11 -12.59
N MET A 72 -8.06 12.52 -11.94
CA MET A 72 -7.86 11.79 -10.68
C MET A 72 -7.01 10.54 -10.88
N ARG A 73 -7.15 9.82 -12.01
CA ARG A 73 -6.34 8.66 -12.34
C ARG A 73 -4.87 9.03 -12.50
N LEU A 74 -4.56 10.13 -13.19
CA LEU A 74 -3.17 10.59 -13.38
C LEU A 74 -2.51 10.92 -12.02
N GLY A 75 -3.20 11.68 -11.17
CA GLY A 75 -2.70 11.99 -9.83
C GLY A 75 -2.60 10.75 -8.93
N ALA A 76 -3.53 9.81 -9.07
CA ALA A 76 -3.50 8.54 -8.35
C ALA A 76 -2.32 7.67 -8.79
N ASP A 77 -2.00 7.61 -10.09
CA ASP A 77 -0.89 6.80 -10.62
C ASP A 77 0.46 7.31 -10.10
N GLU A 78 0.71 8.63 -10.15
CA GLU A 78 1.93 9.24 -9.60
C GLU A 78 2.07 8.98 -8.09
N ALA A 79 0.98 9.20 -7.35
CA ALA A 79 0.94 8.90 -5.93
C ALA A 79 1.21 7.43 -5.63
N TRP A 80 0.67 6.52 -6.45
CA TRP A 80 0.85 5.08 -6.28
C TRP A 80 2.29 4.65 -6.50
N GLU A 81 2.94 5.20 -7.52
CA GLU A 81 4.36 4.96 -7.78
C GLU A 81 5.23 5.41 -6.60
N HIS A 82 4.96 6.59 -6.03
CA HIS A 82 5.63 7.06 -4.82
C HIS A 82 5.41 6.16 -3.60
N LEU A 83 4.17 5.68 -3.40
CA LEU A 83 3.84 4.76 -2.32
C LEU A 83 4.57 3.42 -2.49
N ARG A 84 4.64 2.89 -3.72
CA ARG A 84 5.37 1.66 -4.04
C ARG A 84 6.87 1.79 -3.79
N ASP A 85 7.46 2.94 -4.12
CA ASP A 85 8.88 3.18 -3.87
C ASP A 85 9.18 3.34 -2.37
N ALA A 86 8.32 4.04 -1.63
CA ALA A 86 8.41 4.14 -0.19
C ALA A 86 8.25 2.75 0.47
N TRP A 87 7.33 1.93 -0.05
CA TRP A 87 7.11 0.56 0.38
C TRP A 87 8.36 -0.29 0.22
N LYS A 88 8.93 -0.34 -1.00
CA LYS A 88 10.16 -1.10 -1.29
C LYS A 88 11.32 -0.70 -0.38
N LYS A 89 11.45 0.60 -0.05
CA LYS A 89 12.48 1.11 0.86
C LYS A 89 12.25 0.70 2.31
N ALA A 90 10.99 0.64 2.75
CA ALA A 90 10.65 0.21 4.11
C ALA A 90 10.76 -1.31 4.26
N SER A 91 10.25 -2.09 3.30
CA SER A 91 10.32 -3.56 3.33
C SER A 91 11.75 -4.09 3.18
N SER A 92 12.65 -3.36 2.50
CA SER A 92 14.06 -3.75 2.40
C SER A 92 14.81 -3.70 3.73
N ARG A 93 14.34 -2.95 4.72
CA ARG A 93 14.92 -2.91 6.08
C ARG A 93 14.71 -4.20 6.88
N PHE A 94 13.81 -5.05 6.40
CA PHE A 94 13.51 -6.35 6.99
C PHE A 94 14.26 -7.51 6.32
N LYS A 95 15.08 -7.23 5.30
CA LYS A 95 16.01 -8.21 4.72
C LYS A 95 17.25 -8.41 5.60
#